data_AF-A0A7D8UTQ3-F1
#
_entry.id   AF-A0A7D8UTQ3-F1
#
_cell.length_a   1.000
_cell.length_b   1.000
_cell.length_c   1.000
_cell.angle_alpha   90.00
_cell.angle_beta   90.00
_cell.angle_gamma   90.00
#
_symmetry.space_group_name_H-M   'P 1'
#
loop_
_entity.id
_entity.type
_entity.pdbx_description
1 polymer ?
#
loop_
_entity_poly.entity_id
_entity_poly.type
_entity_poly.pdbx_seq_one_letter_code
_entity_poly.pdbx_strand_id
1 'polypeptide(L)'
;MDVLRFSPTAPNSSYTLQVQGPYLQCKKARSTRQSALDYYAQRLATNSDNAILTTYGLNDFTPKPDEHPYLSMLYFSAFDPMLGKQGLRGPGPDQYNNWNVDLPPTFTQSFPLNISDEDDTGREVTYQVIPRQLWVQTADNSIICTLGNATREVNFHFVDGVQTISYGELQGFAPLYIRYERNNFFDVDLDIWPYVTVYLGLTNLLSGNITTRFQVLNDTFGWNTLVESSSRVMLTGLDSCQDFTDNSWSIHPIRGISSENGRILRSEGRDFNTLFNKHPSSCRNHTLDRAIEDLATNITISMMTSSHLTSMSQNTTQVHVLLARNLYHYNPLSLLLSYGIAFLFTTFSISLGLYTFRTNGVIHGSNFSSIITTTRNSELDKISEGSSIGTLSLDKELKMLRLKFGAIDIDGKFERAAFGVGDKVGALKKWGRYV
;
A
#
# COMPACT_ATOMS: atom_id res chain seq x y z
N MET A 1 -12.39 4.76 -5.99
CA MET A 1 -12.96 3.40 -6.16
C MET A 1 -12.00 2.45 -5.47
N ASP A 2 -12.28 2.10 -4.21
CA ASP A 2 -11.45 1.18 -3.43
C ASP A 2 -11.87 -0.25 -3.75
N VAL A 3 -11.45 -0.76 -4.91
CA VAL A 3 -11.91 -2.06 -5.44
C VAL A 3 -11.04 -3.23 -4.95
N LEU A 4 -10.23 -3.03 -3.91
CA LEU A 4 -9.27 -4.02 -3.42
C LEU A 4 -9.14 -3.91 -1.91
N ARG A 5 -10.01 -4.60 -1.16
CA ARG A 5 -9.82 -4.82 0.28
C ARG A 5 -9.51 -6.29 0.52
N PHE A 6 -8.24 -6.65 0.41
CA PHE A 6 -7.77 -7.90 0.99
C PHE A 6 -7.71 -7.69 2.51
N SER A 7 -8.21 -8.65 3.29
CA SER A 7 -8.05 -8.58 4.73
C SER A 7 -6.56 -8.66 5.07
N PRO A 8 -6.00 -7.67 5.79
CA PRO A 8 -4.59 -7.72 6.16
C PRO A 8 -4.33 -8.95 7.04
N THR A 9 -3.27 -9.70 6.72
CA THR A 9 -2.82 -10.82 7.57
C THR A 9 -2.28 -10.30 8.91
N ALA A 10 -1.74 -9.08 8.92
CA ALA A 10 -1.34 -8.30 10.09
C ALA A 10 -1.42 -6.79 9.77
N PRO A 11 -1.65 -5.90 10.76
CA PRO A 11 -1.86 -4.47 10.53
C PRO A 11 -0.70 -3.80 9.80
N ASN A 12 0.53 -4.20 10.11
CA ASN A 12 1.74 -3.77 9.40
C ASN A 12 2.37 -4.97 8.71
N SER A 13 2.03 -5.17 7.43
CA SER A 13 2.54 -6.29 6.65
C SER A 13 2.73 -5.94 5.18
N SER A 14 3.61 -6.66 4.52
CA SER A 14 3.77 -6.56 3.07
C SER A 14 4.01 -7.92 2.44
N TYR A 15 3.42 -8.14 1.27
CA TYR A 15 3.64 -9.34 0.49
C TYR A 15 3.49 -9.03 -1.00
N THR A 16 4.03 -9.92 -1.81
CA THR A 16 4.06 -9.77 -3.26
C THR A 16 3.48 -11.00 -3.92
N LEU A 17 2.65 -10.79 -4.94
CA LEU A 17 2.03 -11.85 -5.73
C LEU A 17 2.36 -11.65 -7.20
N GLN A 18 2.63 -12.75 -7.91
CA GLN A 18 2.65 -12.75 -9.36
C GLN A 18 1.25 -13.09 -9.88
N VAL A 19 0.75 -12.25 -10.75
CA VAL A 19 -0.59 -12.33 -11.29
C VAL A 19 -0.49 -12.54 -12.78
N GLN A 20 -1.03 -13.66 -13.24
CA GLN A 20 -1.24 -13.90 -14.67
C GLN A 20 -2.69 -13.59 -15.01
N GLY A 21 -2.92 -12.87 -16.11
CA GLY A 21 -4.28 -12.53 -16.51
C GLY A 21 -4.39 -11.65 -17.75
N PRO A 22 -5.60 -11.18 -18.06
CA PRO A 22 -5.84 -10.26 -19.17
C PRO A 22 -5.27 -8.89 -18.84
N TYR A 23 -4.40 -8.39 -19.72
CA TYR A 23 -3.90 -7.02 -19.65
C TYR A 23 -4.04 -6.34 -21.02
N LEU A 24 -4.13 -5.01 -21.00
CA LEU A 24 -3.99 -4.21 -22.20
C LEU A 24 -2.59 -3.64 -22.30
N GLN A 25 -2.05 -3.65 -23.51
CA GLN A 25 -0.86 -2.87 -23.85
C GLN A 25 -1.23 -1.85 -24.94
N CYS A 26 -1.14 -0.57 -24.60
CA CYS A 26 -1.47 0.56 -25.45
C CYS A 26 -0.21 1.14 -26.08
N LYS A 27 -0.27 1.39 -27.39
CA LYS A 27 0.81 2.03 -28.16
C LYS A 27 0.22 3.02 -29.14
N LYS A 28 1.01 4.01 -29.55
CA LYS A 28 0.65 4.85 -30.70
C LYS A 28 0.45 4.00 -31.95
N ALA A 29 -0.52 4.37 -32.77
CA ALA A 29 -0.80 3.70 -34.03
C ALA A 29 0.43 3.73 -34.96
N ARG A 30 0.71 2.60 -35.63
CA ARG A 30 1.75 2.47 -36.67
C ARG A 30 1.14 2.68 -38.05
N SER A 31 1.97 2.91 -39.07
CA SER A 31 1.58 3.31 -40.44
C SER A 31 0.31 2.64 -41.01
N THR A 32 0.17 1.31 -40.95
CA THR A 32 -1.03 0.63 -41.48
C THR A 32 -2.29 0.93 -40.68
N ARG A 33 -2.24 0.88 -39.35
CA ARG A 33 -3.38 1.19 -38.49
C ARG A 33 -3.69 2.69 -38.44
N GLN A 34 -2.66 3.52 -38.52
CA GLN A 34 -2.78 4.97 -38.65
C GLN A 34 -3.54 5.33 -39.93
N SER A 35 -3.20 4.73 -41.08
CA SER A 35 -3.90 5.01 -42.34
C SER A 35 -5.41 4.69 -42.30
N ALA A 36 -5.82 3.71 -41.49
CA ALA A 36 -7.23 3.40 -41.29
C ALA A 36 -7.93 4.45 -40.41
N LEU A 37 -7.27 4.91 -39.34
CA LEU A 37 -7.76 6.01 -38.51
C LEU A 37 -7.81 7.34 -39.27
N ASP A 38 -6.84 7.60 -40.13
CA ASP A 38 -6.80 8.78 -41.00
C ASP A 38 -7.97 8.74 -42.01
N TYR A 39 -8.24 7.58 -42.60
CA TYR A 39 -9.41 7.38 -43.47
C TYR A 39 -10.72 7.68 -42.74
N TYR A 40 -10.87 7.23 -41.48
CA TYR A 40 -12.03 7.54 -40.66
C TYR A 40 -12.14 9.04 -40.36
N ALA A 41 -11.04 9.68 -39.96
CA ALA A 41 -10.99 11.12 -39.69
C ALA A 41 -11.39 11.94 -40.92
N GLN A 42 -10.90 11.59 -42.10
CA GLN A 42 -11.24 12.27 -43.35
C GLN A 42 -12.73 12.12 -43.68
N ARG A 43 -13.28 10.91 -43.55
CA ARG A 43 -14.69 10.64 -43.86
C ARG A 43 -15.64 11.39 -42.92
N LEU A 44 -15.26 11.55 -41.65
CA LEU A 44 -15.99 12.35 -40.66
C LEU A 44 -15.95 13.85 -40.95
N ALA A 45 -14.83 14.35 -41.48
CA ALA A 45 -14.71 15.74 -41.89
C ALA A 45 -15.57 16.07 -43.12
N THR A 46 -15.72 15.14 -44.06
CA THR A 46 -16.48 15.35 -45.31
C THR A 46 -17.99 15.16 -45.19
N ASN A 47 -18.52 14.86 -44.01
CA ASN A 47 -19.95 14.62 -43.82
C ASN A 47 -20.76 15.93 -43.94
N SER A 48 -21.76 15.95 -44.82
CA SER A 48 -22.48 17.15 -45.24
C SER A 48 -23.36 17.78 -44.17
N ASP A 49 -23.78 17.03 -43.15
CA ASP A 49 -24.74 17.58 -42.18
C ASP A 49 -24.07 18.07 -40.89
N ASN A 50 -22.88 17.53 -40.56
CA ASN A 50 -22.08 17.86 -39.38
C ASN A 50 -20.65 17.36 -39.55
N ALA A 51 -19.73 18.24 -39.95
CA ALA A 51 -18.32 17.89 -40.04
C ALA A 51 -17.74 17.69 -38.63
N ILE A 52 -17.16 16.52 -38.39
CA ILE A 52 -16.47 16.19 -37.14
C ILE A 52 -14.98 16.18 -37.42
N LEU A 53 -14.25 17.04 -36.71
CA LEU A 53 -12.87 17.33 -36.98
C LEU A 53 -11.97 16.71 -35.91
N THR A 54 -10.92 16.04 -36.38
CA THR A 54 -9.68 15.78 -35.64
C THR A 54 -8.64 16.81 -36.06
N THR A 55 -7.52 16.96 -35.35
CA THR A 55 -6.46 17.88 -35.81
C THR A 55 -5.85 17.44 -37.13
N TYR A 56 -5.75 16.13 -37.36
CA TYR A 56 -5.32 15.54 -38.62
C TYR A 56 -6.28 15.89 -39.76
N GLY A 57 -7.59 15.67 -39.56
CA GLY A 57 -8.60 15.99 -40.56
C GLY A 57 -8.71 17.49 -40.85
N LEU A 58 -8.27 18.35 -39.91
CA LEU A 58 -8.35 19.80 -40.05
C LEU A 58 -7.41 20.38 -41.12
N ASN A 59 -6.25 19.75 -41.34
CA ASN A 59 -5.25 20.25 -42.30
C ASN A 59 -5.74 20.13 -43.75
N ASP A 60 -6.54 19.11 -44.04
CA ASP A 60 -7.06 18.82 -45.37
C ASP A 60 -8.53 19.27 -45.54
N PHE A 61 -9.12 19.87 -44.51
CA PHE A 61 -10.51 20.31 -44.52
C PHE A 61 -10.65 21.76 -44.99
N THR A 62 -11.43 21.96 -46.06
CA THR A 62 -11.84 23.29 -46.52
C THR A 62 -13.32 23.48 -46.20
N PRO A 63 -13.67 24.27 -45.17
CA PRO A 63 -15.06 24.47 -44.79
C PRO A 63 -15.81 25.24 -45.87
N LYS A 64 -16.98 24.74 -46.25
CA LYS A 64 -17.97 25.49 -47.01
C LYS A 64 -19.07 25.96 -46.05
N PRO A 65 -19.25 27.28 -45.84
CA PRO A 65 -20.23 27.80 -44.88
C PRO A 65 -21.66 27.27 -45.08
N ASP A 66 -22.07 27.06 -46.33
CA ASP A 66 -23.43 26.60 -46.67
C ASP A 66 -23.65 25.09 -46.45
N GLU A 67 -22.59 24.29 -46.56
CA GLU A 67 -22.62 22.83 -46.35
C GLU A 67 -22.23 22.46 -44.91
N HIS A 68 -21.50 23.31 -44.18
CA HIS A 68 -21.01 23.01 -42.83
C HIS A 68 -21.34 24.12 -41.83
N PRO A 69 -22.64 24.36 -41.53
CA PRO A 69 -23.05 25.39 -40.59
C PRO A 69 -22.60 25.11 -39.15
N TYR A 70 -22.25 23.86 -38.84
CA TYR A 70 -21.77 23.44 -37.53
C TYR A 70 -20.47 22.64 -37.66
N LEU A 71 -19.45 23.06 -36.91
CA LEU A 71 -18.22 22.30 -36.73
C LEU A 71 -18.21 21.63 -35.36
N SER A 72 -17.94 20.33 -35.37
CA SER A 72 -17.77 19.54 -34.16
C SER A 72 -16.30 19.14 -34.00
N MET A 73 -15.79 19.22 -32.78
CA MET A 73 -14.44 18.80 -32.42
C MET A 73 -14.51 17.44 -31.72
N LEU A 74 -13.75 16.47 -32.23
CA LEU A 74 -13.61 15.17 -31.59
C LEU A 74 -12.59 15.27 -30.45
N TYR A 75 -13.05 15.06 -29.22
CA TYR A 75 -12.17 14.96 -28.05
C TYR A 75 -11.72 13.53 -27.83
N PHE A 76 -12.65 12.59 -27.97
CA PHE A 76 -12.37 11.18 -27.75
C PHE A 76 -13.32 10.31 -28.55
N SER A 77 -12.77 9.23 -29.08
CA SER A 77 -13.53 8.09 -29.53
C SER A 77 -12.78 6.82 -29.20
N ALA A 78 -13.52 5.77 -28.84
CA ALA A 78 -12.98 4.43 -28.79
C ALA A 78 -13.94 3.41 -29.41
N PHE A 79 -13.38 2.40 -30.07
CA PHE A 79 -14.11 1.29 -30.69
C PHE A 79 -13.16 0.10 -30.92
N ASP A 80 -13.70 -1.11 -31.03
CA ASP A 80 -12.94 -2.28 -31.49
C ASP A 80 -13.45 -2.64 -32.89
N PRO A 81 -12.60 -2.55 -33.93
CA PRO A 81 -12.99 -2.74 -35.32
C PRO A 81 -13.62 -4.10 -35.62
N MET A 82 -13.44 -5.08 -34.72
CA MET A 82 -13.82 -6.49 -34.89
C MET A 82 -14.96 -6.92 -33.94
N LEU A 83 -15.54 -6.00 -33.16
CA LEU A 83 -16.66 -6.29 -32.25
C LEU A 83 -18.03 -5.84 -32.77
N GLY A 84 -18.08 -5.00 -33.80
CA GLY A 84 -19.33 -4.54 -34.39
C GLY A 84 -20.18 -3.70 -33.43
N LYS A 85 -21.35 -3.27 -33.89
CA LYS A 85 -22.34 -2.57 -33.07
C LYS A 85 -22.82 -3.47 -31.91
N GLN A 86 -22.41 -3.15 -30.68
CA GLN A 86 -22.84 -3.82 -29.44
C GLN A 86 -22.91 -5.34 -29.53
N GLY A 87 -21.74 -5.97 -29.68
CA GLY A 87 -21.41 -7.16 -28.90
C GLY A 87 -21.84 -8.53 -29.40
N LEU A 88 -22.74 -8.73 -30.37
CA LEU A 88 -23.21 -10.10 -30.68
C LEU A 88 -23.68 -10.38 -32.13
N ARG A 89 -23.48 -9.49 -33.11
CA ARG A 89 -23.98 -9.74 -34.49
C ARG A 89 -22.95 -9.59 -35.59
N GLY A 90 -22.13 -10.64 -35.74
CA GLY A 90 -21.33 -10.95 -36.95
C GLY A 90 -20.29 -9.88 -37.36
N PRO A 91 -19.37 -10.20 -38.27
CA PRO A 91 -18.51 -9.22 -38.91
C PRO A 91 -19.29 -8.55 -40.04
N GLY A 92 -19.94 -7.44 -39.70
CA GLY A 92 -20.35 -6.41 -40.64
C GLY A 92 -19.37 -5.22 -40.56
N PRO A 93 -19.37 -4.30 -41.55
CA PRO A 93 -18.56 -3.09 -41.48
C PRO A 93 -18.88 -2.34 -40.18
N ASP A 94 -17.84 -2.13 -39.39
CA ASP A 94 -17.95 -1.67 -38.02
C ASP A 94 -18.47 -0.22 -37.95
N GLN A 95 -19.23 0.10 -36.91
CA GLN A 95 -19.56 1.48 -36.64
C GLN A 95 -18.43 2.06 -35.79
N TYR A 96 -17.98 3.27 -36.11
CA TYR A 96 -17.20 4.09 -35.19
C TYR A 96 -18.15 4.53 -34.07
N ASN A 97 -18.41 3.58 -33.16
CA ASN A 97 -19.43 3.60 -32.12
C ASN A 97 -20.88 3.80 -32.63
N ASN A 98 -21.28 5.02 -33.02
CA ASN A 98 -22.61 5.37 -33.53
C ASN A 98 -22.59 5.94 -34.96
N TRP A 99 -21.41 6.06 -35.57
CA TRP A 99 -21.24 6.49 -36.95
C TRP A 99 -21.00 5.28 -37.85
N ASN A 100 -21.81 5.12 -38.91
CA ASN A 100 -21.53 4.14 -39.95
C ASN A 100 -20.26 4.56 -40.69
N VAL A 101 -19.15 3.87 -40.45
CA VAL A 101 -17.93 4.11 -41.22
C VAL A 101 -17.45 2.79 -41.80
N ASP A 102 -17.45 2.68 -43.13
CA ASP A 102 -17.02 1.45 -43.81
C ASP A 102 -15.57 1.11 -43.44
N LEU A 103 -15.26 -0.17 -43.27
CA LEU A 103 -13.86 -0.61 -43.13
C LEU A 103 -13.07 -0.22 -44.39
N PRO A 104 -11.88 0.41 -44.27
CA PRO A 104 -11.08 0.74 -45.44
C PRO A 104 -10.75 -0.53 -46.25
N PRO A 105 -10.67 -0.47 -47.60
CA PRO A 105 -10.38 -1.65 -48.42
C PRO A 105 -9.05 -2.36 -48.05
N THR A 106 -8.09 -1.62 -47.52
CA THR A 106 -6.79 -2.12 -47.02
C THR A 106 -6.87 -2.76 -45.63
N PHE A 107 -7.98 -2.58 -44.92
CA PHE A 107 -8.20 -3.08 -43.56
C PHE A 107 -8.33 -4.61 -43.54
N THR A 108 -9.03 -5.23 -44.50
CA THR A 108 -9.19 -6.69 -44.50
C THR A 108 -7.92 -7.43 -44.94
N GLN A 109 -7.00 -6.76 -45.63
CA GLN A 109 -5.77 -7.36 -46.17
C GLN A 109 -4.64 -7.44 -45.14
N SER A 110 -4.72 -6.72 -44.02
CA SER A 110 -3.58 -6.47 -43.11
C SER A 110 -3.71 -7.07 -41.71
N PHE A 111 -4.78 -7.82 -41.41
CA PHE A 111 -5.11 -8.21 -40.03
C PHE A 111 -5.27 -9.70 -39.73
N PRO A 112 -5.86 -10.57 -40.59
CA PRO A 112 -5.93 -11.98 -40.25
C PRO A 112 -4.58 -12.66 -40.46
N LEU A 113 -4.01 -13.21 -39.40
CA LEU A 113 -2.93 -14.20 -39.51
C LEU A 113 -3.58 -15.54 -39.86
N ASN A 114 -3.06 -16.22 -40.88
CA ASN A 114 -3.46 -17.60 -41.15
C ASN A 114 -2.65 -18.51 -40.21
N ILE A 115 -3.36 -19.27 -39.38
CA ILE A 115 -2.77 -20.31 -38.54
C ILE A 115 -3.33 -21.65 -39.02
N SER A 116 -2.43 -22.61 -39.21
CA SER A 116 -2.74 -24.01 -39.47
C SER A 116 -2.68 -24.78 -38.15
N ASP A 117 -3.75 -25.48 -37.82
CA ASP A 117 -3.81 -26.39 -36.67
C ASP A 117 -4.41 -27.74 -37.08
N GLU A 118 -4.22 -28.76 -36.27
CA GLU A 118 -4.75 -30.11 -36.50
C GLU A 118 -6.06 -30.28 -35.71
N ASP A 119 -7.17 -30.52 -36.41
CA ASP A 119 -8.47 -30.79 -35.78
C ASP A 119 -8.49 -32.15 -35.07
N ASP A 120 -9.51 -32.40 -34.22
CA ASP A 120 -9.70 -33.65 -33.44
C ASP A 120 -9.69 -34.94 -34.31
N THR A 121 -9.85 -34.79 -35.62
CA THR A 121 -9.83 -35.87 -36.61
C THR A 121 -8.47 -36.08 -37.31
N GLY A 122 -7.41 -35.36 -36.90
CA GLY A 122 -6.08 -35.43 -37.50
C GLY A 122 -5.98 -34.69 -38.85
N ARG A 123 -6.87 -33.72 -39.10
CA ARG A 123 -6.92 -32.96 -40.35
C ARG A 123 -6.32 -31.58 -40.13
N GLU A 124 -5.44 -31.16 -41.03
CA GLU A 124 -4.92 -29.80 -41.04
C GLU A 124 -6.02 -28.82 -41.45
N VAL A 125 -6.40 -27.93 -40.54
CA VAL A 125 -7.38 -26.88 -40.74
C VAL A 125 -6.67 -25.55 -40.63
N THR A 126 -6.78 -24.73 -41.68
CA THR A 126 -6.30 -23.34 -41.65
C THR A 126 -7.44 -22.41 -41.28
N TYR A 127 -7.26 -21.62 -40.22
CA TYR A 127 -8.20 -20.58 -39.84
C TYR A 127 -7.50 -19.22 -39.71
N GLN A 128 -8.29 -18.18 -39.88
CA GLN A 128 -7.83 -16.80 -39.73
C GLN A 128 -7.96 -16.39 -38.27
N VAL A 129 -6.94 -15.76 -37.71
CA VAL A 129 -7.01 -15.17 -36.36
C VAL A 129 -6.67 -13.70 -36.37
N ILE A 130 -7.31 -12.96 -35.47
CA ILE A 130 -7.15 -11.51 -35.32
C ILE A 130 -6.85 -11.17 -33.85
N PRO A 131 -5.92 -10.25 -33.58
CA PRO A 131 -5.72 -9.76 -32.22
C PRO A 131 -6.92 -8.90 -31.81
N ARG A 132 -7.35 -8.99 -30.54
CA ARG A 132 -8.35 -8.06 -30.00
C ARG A 132 -7.71 -6.73 -29.66
N GLN A 133 -8.23 -5.66 -30.27
CA GLN A 133 -7.63 -4.33 -30.20
C GLN A 133 -8.70 -3.26 -30.02
N LEU A 134 -8.56 -2.45 -28.97
CA LEU A 134 -9.33 -1.25 -28.76
C LEU A 134 -8.58 -0.08 -29.42
N TRP A 135 -9.24 0.55 -30.38
CA TRP A 135 -8.72 1.70 -31.11
C TRP A 135 -9.29 2.94 -30.49
N VAL A 136 -8.41 3.87 -30.14
CA VAL A 136 -8.77 5.13 -29.48
C VAL A 136 -8.22 6.27 -30.31
N GLN A 137 -9.09 7.22 -30.65
CA GLN A 137 -8.73 8.43 -31.37
C GLN A 137 -9.06 9.62 -30.48
N THR A 138 -8.07 10.45 -30.21
CA THR A 138 -8.23 11.74 -29.55
C THR A 138 -8.05 12.86 -30.57
N ALA A 139 -8.11 14.10 -30.09
CA ALA A 139 -7.81 15.28 -30.90
C ALA A 139 -6.46 15.16 -31.63
N ASP A 140 -5.42 14.70 -30.91
CA ASP A 140 -4.02 14.77 -31.32
C ASP A 140 -3.35 13.40 -31.46
N ASN A 141 -3.90 12.35 -30.83
CA ASN A 141 -3.26 11.04 -30.78
C ASN A 141 -4.18 9.93 -31.29
N SER A 142 -3.55 8.94 -31.91
CA SER A 142 -4.14 7.68 -32.32
C SER A 142 -3.49 6.57 -31.51
N ILE A 143 -4.27 5.91 -30.65
CA ILE A 143 -3.81 4.93 -29.66
C ILE A 143 -4.46 3.58 -29.96
N ILE A 144 -3.69 2.51 -29.81
CA ILE A 144 -4.13 1.14 -30.08
C ILE A 144 -3.74 0.28 -28.89
N CYS A 145 -4.76 -0.21 -28.19
CA CYS A 145 -4.63 -1.05 -27.01
C CYS A 145 -4.93 -2.49 -27.39
N THR A 146 -3.91 -3.35 -27.31
CA THR A 146 -4.05 -4.78 -27.64
C THR A 146 -4.28 -5.58 -26.38
N LEU A 147 -5.28 -6.47 -26.41
CA LEU A 147 -5.51 -7.45 -25.36
C LEU A 147 -4.45 -8.56 -25.44
N GLY A 148 -3.86 -8.90 -24.30
CA GLY A 148 -2.91 -10.00 -24.22
C GLY A 148 -2.93 -10.68 -22.86
N ASN A 149 -2.36 -11.87 -22.84
CA ASN A 149 -2.01 -12.57 -21.60
C ASN A 149 -0.63 -12.10 -21.16
N ALA A 150 -0.47 -11.76 -19.89
CA ALA A 150 0.80 -11.36 -19.32
C ALA A 150 0.84 -11.65 -17.83
N THR A 151 2.05 -11.60 -17.27
CA THR A 151 2.28 -11.73 -15.83
C THR A 151 2.74 -10.41 -15.26
N ARG A 152 2.19 -10.01 -14.11
CA ARG A 152 2.56 -8.79 -13.40
C ARG A 152 2.79 -9.06 -11.93
N GLU A 153 3.83 -8.44 -11.38
CA GLU A 153 4.08 -8.44 -9.95
C GLU A 153 3.21 -7.39 -9.26
N VAL A 154 2.49 -7.77 -8.21
CA VAL A 154 1.62 -6.90 -7.43
C VAL A 154 2.10 -6.90 -5.99
N ASN A 155 2.47 -5.72 -5.51
CA ASN A 155 2.97 -5.51 -4.16
C ASN A 155 1.87 -4.93 -3.29
N PHE A 156 1.57 -5.62 -2.21
CA PHE A 156 0.60 -5.21 -1.22
C PHE A 156 1.34 -4.73 0.02
N HIS A 157 1.05 -3.49 0.44
CA HIS A 157 1.56 -2.91 1.67
C HIS A 157 0.39 -2.53 2.57
N PHE A 158 0.44 -2.96 3.82
CA PHE A 158 -0.53 -2.60 4.85
C PHE A 158 0.20 -1.79 5.92
N VAL A 159 -0.29 -0.59 6.17
CA VAL A 159 0.17 0.28 7.26
C VAL A 159 -1.04 0.60 8.12
N ASP A 160 -1.02 0.16 9.38
CA ASP A 160 -2.12 0.25 10.33
C ASP A 160 -3.46 -0.26 9.76
N GLY A 161 -3.39 -1.33 8.95
CA GLY A 161 -4.54 -1.94 8.28
C GLY A 161 -5.02 -1.20 7.02
N VAL A 162 -4.41 -0.08 6.65
CA VAL A 162 -4.67 0.63 5.39
C VAL A 162 -3.86 0.00 4.27
N GLN A 163 -4.55 -0.48 3.24
CA GLN A 163 -3.94 -1.13 2.07
C GLN A 163 -3.45 -0.10 1.05
N THR A 164 -2.19 -0.24 0.65
CA THR A 164 -1.58 0.44 -0.49
C THR A 164 -1.08 -0.61 -1.47
N ILE A 165 -1.36 -0.40 -2.76
CA ILE A 165 -1.02 -1.36 -3.81
C ILE A 165 -0.10 -0.67 -4.81
N SER A 166 0.99 -1.33 -5.15
CA SER A 166 1.88 -0.92 -6.23
C SER A 166 2.07 -2.07 -7.22
N TYR A 167 2.31 -1.70 -8.48
CA TYR A 167 2.41 -2.63 -9.59
C TYR A 167 3.84 -2.62 -10.12
N GLY A 168 4.40 -3.81 -10.33
CA GLY A 168 5.65 -3.99 -11.06
C GLY A 168 5.46 -3.87 -12.57
N GLU A 169 6.55 -4.10 -13.30
CA GLU A 169 6.51 -4.13 -14.76
C GLU A 169 5.72 -5.34 -15.30
N LEU A 170 5.14 -5.15 -16.47
CA LEU A 170 4.41 -6.21 -17.17
C LEU A 170 5.40 -7.12 -17.90
N GLN A 171 5.36 -8.42 -17.62
CA GLN A 171 6.29 -9.42 -18.17
C GLN A 171 5.57 -10.42 -19.07
N GLY A 172 6.26 -10.89 -20.11
CA GLY A 172 5.77 -11.98 -20.96
C GLY A 172 4.48 -11.66 -21.74
N PHE A 173 4.24 -10.40 -22.11
CA PHE A 173 3.03 -10.01 -22.82
C PHE A 173 2.91 -10.72 -24.18
N ALA A 174 1.89 -11.56 -24.30
CA ALA A 174 1.52 -12.27 -25.52
C ALA A 174 0.13 -11.78 -25.99
N PRO A 175 0.02 -11.16 -27.19
CA PRO A 175 -1.28 -10.77 -27.73
C PRO A 175 -2.23 -11.96 -27.85
N LEU A 176 -3.49 -11.76 -27.46
CA LEU A 176 -4.52 -12.77 -27.60
C LEU A 176 -5.15 -12.67 -28.99
N TYR A 177 -5.04 -13.77 -29.73
CA TYR A 177 -5.60 -13.93 -31.06
C TYR A 177 -6.89 -14.74 -30.98
N ILE A 178 -7.91 -14.28 -31.70
CA ILE A 178 -9.23 -14.91 -31.72
C ILE A 178 -9.56 -15.28 -33.15
N ARG A 179 -10.19 -16.44 -33.33
CA ARG A 179 -10.61 -16.90 -34.65
C ARG A 179 -11.58 -15.90 -35.29
N TYR A 180 -11.27 -15.53 -36.53
CA TYR A 180 -12.10 -14.68 -37.36
C TYR A 180 -13.09 -15.56 -38.14
N GLU A 181 -14.25 -15.82 -37.55
CA GLU A 181 -15.34 -16.51 -38.25
C GLU A 181 -16.48 -15.57 -38.59
N ARG A 182 -16.92 -15.65 -39.85
CA ARG A 182 -17.91 -14.72 -40.40
C ARG A 182 -19.30 -14.84 -39.76
N ASN A 183 -19.59 -15.93 -39.05
CA ASN A 183 -20.94 -16.22 -38.54
C ASN A 183 -21.00 -16.82 -37.13
N ASN A 184 -19.88 -17.23 -36.51
CA ASN A 184 -19.88 -17.85 -35.18
C ASN A 184 -18.81 -17.22 -34.29
N PHE A 185 -19.25 -16.38 -33.36
CA PHE A 185 -18.40 -15.81 -32.31
C PHE A 185 -18.02 -16.86 -31.24
N PHE A 186 -18.61 -18.06 -31.32
CA PHE A 186 -18.59 -19.06 -30.24
C PHE A 186 -17.51 -20.13 -30.38
N ASP A 187 -16.76 -20.18 -31.49
CA ASP A 187 -15.70 -21.17 -31.70
C ASP A 187 -14.34 -20.62 -31.22
N VAL A 188 -14.30 -20.25 -29.94
CA VAL A 188 -13.10 -19.78 -29.25
C VAL A 188 -12.83 -20.74 -28.10
N ASP A 189 -11.56 -21.08 -27.92
CA ASP A 189 -11.09 -21.92 -26.82
C ASP A 189 -11.69 -21.46 -25.48
N LEU A 190 -12.22 -22.40 -24.70
CA LEU A 190 -12.96 -22.12 -23.46
C LEU A 190 -12.13 -21.30 -22.47
N ASP A 191 -10.82 -21.45 -22.51
CA ASP A 191 -9.87 -20.79 -21.63
C ASP A 191 -9.67 -19.29 -21.95
N ILE A 192 -10.01 -18.85 -23.16
CA ILE A 192 -9.83 -17.46 -23.61
C ILE A 192 -11.08 -16.61 -23.30
N TRP A 193 -12.25 -17.23 -23.15
CA TRP A 193 -13.52 -16.52 -22.89
C TRP A 193 -13.53 -15.57 -21.70
N PRO A 194 -12.93 -15.92 -20.54
CA PRO A 194 -12.85 -14.99 -19.42
C PRO A 194 -12.11 -13.71 -19.82
N TYR A 195 -10.97 -13.82 -20.51
CA TYR A 195 -10.16 -12.68 -20.95
C TYR A 195 -10.96 -11.77 -21.88
N VAL A 196 -11.69 -12.37 -22.82
CA VAL A 196 -12.55 -11.64 -23.77
C VAL A 196 -13.71 -10.97 -23.05
N THR A 197 -14.31 -11.62 -22.06
CA THR A 197 -15.44 -11.06 -21.30
C THR A 197 -15.01 -9.83 -20.49
N VAL A 198 -13.83 -9.90 -19.85
CA VAL A 198 -13.25 -8.75 -19.14
C VAL A 198 -12.96 -7.61 -20.09
N TYR A 199 -12.35 -7.94 -21.23
CA TYR A 199 -12.10 -6.98 -22.31
C TYR A 199 -13.39 -6.33 -22.81
N LEU A 200 -14.45 -7.11 -23.07
CA LEU A 200 -15.75 -6.61 -23.50
C LEU A 200 -16.38 -5.66 -22.47
N GLY A 201 -16.26 -5.98 -21.18
CA GLY A 201 -16.69 -5.10 -20.09
C GLY A 201 -15.96 -3.76 -20.13
N LEU A 202 -14.63 -3.79 -20.29
CA LEU A 202 -13.81 -2.58 -20.42
C LEU A 202 -14.13 -1.80 -21.70
N THR A 203 -14.29 -2.48 -22.84
CA THR A 203 -14.66 -1.81 -24.09
C THR A 203 -16.04 -1.18 -23.99
N ASN A 204 -17.01 -1.77 -23.29
CA ASN A 204 -18.31 -1.12 -23.07
C ASN A 204 -18.24 0.15 -22.21
N LEU A 205 -17.20 0.31 -21.38
CA LEU A 205 -16.96 1.54 -20.63
C LEU A 205 -16.29 2.62 -21.49
N LEU A 206 -15.38 2.22 -22.36
CA LEU A 206 -14.59 3.15 -23.17
C LEU A 206 -15.24 3.46 -24.52
N SER A 207 -15.88 2.49 -25.15
CA SER A 207 -16.47 2.63 -26.48
C SER A 207 -17.49 3.74 -26.50
N GLY A 208 -17.46 4.58 -27.52
CA GLY A 208 -18.25 5.79 -27.50
C GLY A 208 -17.50 6.96 -28.08
N ASN A 209 -18.23 8.05 -28.29
CA ASN A 209 -17.65 9.32 -28.70
C ASN A 209 -17.89 10.41 -27.66
N ILE A 210 -16.97 11.35 -27.59
CA ILE A 210 -17.11 12.63 -26.92
C ILE A 210 -16.81 13.69 -27.98
N THR A 211 -17.85 14.38 -28.41
CA THR A 211 -17.72 15.50 -29.33
C THR A 211 -18.34 16.75 -28.74
N THR A 212 -17.65 17.86 -28.95
CA THR A 212 -18.20 19.16 -28.64
C THR A 212 -18.49 19.88 -29.95
N ARG A 213 -19.56 20.66 -29.97
CA ARG A 213 -19.89 21.56 -31.07
C ARG A 213 -19.73 22.97 -30.58
N PHE A 214 -19.25 23.83 -31.46
CA PHE A 214 -19.28 25.26 -31.26
C PHE A 214 -20.51 25.85 -31.94
N GLN A 215 -21.25 26.71 -31.23
CA GLN A 215 -22.41 27.44 -31.77
C GLN A 215 -22.13 28.94 -31.77
N VAL A 216 -22.21 29.59 -32.93
CA VAL A 216 -22.12 31.05 -33.05
C VAL A 216 -23.46 31.66 -32.60
N LEU A 217 -23.44 32.50 -31.58
CA LEU A 217 -24.59 33.31 -31.15
C LEU A 217 -24.21 34.79 -31.25
N ASN A 218 -24.77 35.48 -32.25
CA ASN A 218 -24.74 36.95 -32.40
C ASN A 218 -23.36 37.61 -32.12
N ASP A 219 -22.31 37.17 -32.84
CA ASP A 219 -20.95 37.72 -32.75
C ASP A 219 -20.29 37.71 -31.36
N THR A 220 -20.90 37.02 -30.38
CA THR A 220 -20.33 36.79 -29.06
C THR A 220 -19.87 35.34 -28.92
N PHE A 221 -18.77 35.17 -28.20
CA PHE A 221 -18.09 33.89 -27.96
C PHE A 221 -19.07 32.73 -27.72
N GLY A 222 -19.08 31.75 -28.61
CA GLY A 222 -19.86 30.53 -28.46
C GLY A 222 -19.26 29.61 -27.40
N TRP A 223 -20.12 28.93 -26.65
CA TRP A 223 -19.72 27.88 -25.73
C TRP A 223 -19.54 26.56 -26.47
N ASN A 224 -18.54 25.77 -26.08
CA ASN A 224 -18.44 24.38 -26.47
C ASN A 224 -19.57 23.60 -25.80
N THR A 225 -20.58 23.21 -26.56
CA THR A 225 -21.66 22.35 -26.09
C THR A 225 -21.32 20.90 -26.39
N LEU A 226 -21.52 20.02 -25.41
CA LEU A 226 -21.37 18.58 -25.58
C LEU A 226 -22.53 18.07 -26.45
N VAL A 227 -22.22 17.57 -27.65
CA VAL A 227 -23.24 17.11 -28.61
C VAL A 227 -23.34 15.59 -28.65
N GLU A 228 -22.22 14.90 -28.42
CA GLU A 228 -22.18 13.44 -28.32
C GLU A 228 -21.41 13.05 -27.08
N SER A 229 -21.96 12.11 -26.30
CA SER A 229 -21.38 11.61 -25.05
C SER A 229 -21.72 10.14 -24.81
N SER A 230 -21.84 9.36 -25.87
CA SER A 230 -22.06 7.91 -25.81
C SER A 230 -20.95 7.15 -25.08
N SER A 231 -19.73 7.70 -25.01
CA SER A 231 -18.67 7.09 -24.19
C SER A 231 -18.89 7.31 -22.71
N ARG A 232 -18.75 6.25 -21.93
CA ARG A 232 -18.75 6.30 -20.46
C ARG A 232 -17.36 6.61 -19.89
N VAL A 233 -16.39 6.99 -20.71
CA VAL A 233 -15.02 7.32 -20.28
C VAL A 233 -14.99 8.42 -19.21
N MET A 234 -15.92 9.39 -19.23
CA MET A 234 -16.02 10.43 -18.19
C MET A 234 -16.40 9.90 -16.80
N LEU A 235 -16.99 8.69 -16.71
CA LEU A 235 -17.30 8.02 -15.45
C LEU A 235 -16.08 7.31 -14.84
N THR A 236 -14.99 7.17 -15.60
CA THR A 236 -13.78 6.45 -15.18
C THR A 236 -12.70 7.36 -14.61
N GLY A 237 -12.82 8.68 -14.79
CA GLY A 237 -11.80 9.67 -14.40
C GLY A 237 -10.70 9.89 -15.45
N LEU A 238 -10.71 9.13 -16.55
CA LEU A 238 -9.76 9.27 -17.68
C LEU A 238 -9.87 10.61 -18.42
N ASP A 239 -10.99 11.31 -18.27
CA ASP A 239 -11.23 12.65 -18.79
C ASP A 239 -10.35 13.75 -18.15
N SER A 240 -9.54 13.38 -17.15
CA SER A 240 -8.54 14.25 -16.53
C SER A 240 -7.12 14.11 -17.11
N CYS A 241 -6.93 13.20 -18.08
CA CYS A 241 -5.63 13.03 -18.73
C CYS A 241 -5.35 14.17 -19.73
N GLN A 242 -4.07 14.37 -20.05
CA GLN A 242 -3.60 15.46 -20.92
C GLN A 242 -4.22 15.43 -22.30
N ASP A 243 -4.56 14.25 -22.83
CA ASP A 243 -5.28 14.13 -24.11
C ASP A 243 -6.67 14.80 -24.11
N PHE A 244 -7.27 15.05 -22.93
CA PHE A 244 -8.50 15.82 -22.76
C PHE A 244 -8.25 17.26 -22.34
N THR A 245 -7.32 17.50 -21.42
CA THR A 245 -7.10 18.82 -20.80
C THR A 245 -6.13 19.70 -21.57
N ASP A 246 -5.04 19.13 -22.09
CA ASP A 246 -3.94 19.81 -22.77
C ASP A 246 -3.88 19.41 -24.26
N ASN A 247 -5.03 19.41 -24.94
CA ASN A 247 -5.13 19.07 -26.36
C ASN A 247 -5.24 20.30 -27.25
N SER A 248 -5.09 20.11 -28.56
CA SER A 248 -5.17 21.20 -29.54
C SER A 248 -6.50 21.95 -29.51
N TRP A 249 -7.60 21.31 -29.12
CA TRP A 249 -8.90 21.96 -29.02
C TRP A 249 -9.03 22.85 -27.78
N SER A 250 -8.36 22.52 -26.68
CA SER A 250 -8.34 23.36 -25.49
C SER A 250 -7.38 24.53 -25.66
N ILE A 251 -6.25 24.34 -26.33
CA ILE A 251 -5.24 25.40 -26.56
C ILE A 251 -5.67 26.35 -27.69
N HIS A 252 -6.19 25.79 -28.79
CA HIS A 252 -6.56 26.51 -30.01
C HIS A 252 -8.01 26.22 -30.44
N PRO A 253 -9.01 26.61 -29.63
CA PRO A 253 -10.41 26.32 -29.91
C PRO A 253 -10.89 27.05 -31.17
N ILE A 254 -11.77 26.38 -31.91
CA ILE A 254 -12.44 26.95 -33.09
C ILE A 254 -13.50 27.96 -32.62
N ARG A 255 -13.43 29.19 -33.15
CA ARG A 255 -14.37 30.28 -32.90
C ARG A 255 -15.39 30.49 -34.01
N GLY A 256 -15.24 29.84 -35.17
CA GLY A 256 -16.17 29.96 -36.29
C GLY A 256 -15.52 29.77 -37.65
N ILE A 257 -16.32 29.95 -38.70
CA ILE A 257 -15.89 29.93 -40.10
C ILE A 257 -16.11 31.32 -40.69
N SER A 258 -15.11 31.86 -41.39
CA SER A 258 -15.24 33.12 -42.13
C SER A 258 -16.14 32.96 -43.35
N SER A 259 -17.11 33.85 -43.51
CA SER A 259 -18.05 33.87 -44.64
C SER A 259 -17.36 34.16 -45.99
N GLU A 260 -16.30 34.98 -45.99
CA GLU A 260 -15.69 35.49 -47.23
C GLU A 260 -14.76 34.50 -47.93
N ASN A 261 -14.28 33.45 -47.23
CA ASN A 261 -13.31 32.48 -47.78
C ASN A 261 -13.34 31.10 -47.11
N GLY A 262 -14.31 30.81 -46.24
CA GLY A 262 -14.38 29.54 -45.54
C GLY A 262 -13.24 29.30 -44.54
N ARG A 263 -12.43 30.30 -44.16
CA ARG A 263 -11.32 30.09 -43.21
C ARG A 263 -11.82 29.80 -41.81
N ILE A 264 -11.18 28.85 -41.13
CA ILE A 264 -11.41 28.56 -39.71
C ILE A 264 -10.81 29.68 -38.86
N LEU A 265 -11.63 30.28 -38.01
CA LEU A 265 -11.23 31.26 -37.01
C LEU A 265 -10.89 30.52 -35.71
N ARG A 266 -9.73 30.82 -35.11
CA ARG A 266 -9.29 30.20 -33.85
C ARG A 266 -9.02 31.24 -32.78
N SER A 267 -9.19 30.83 -31.52
CA SER A 267 -8.68 31.55 -30.35
C SER A 267 -7.34 30.99 -29.92
N GLU A 268 -6.57 31.78 -29.18
CA GLU A 268 -5.63 31.24 -28.19
C GLU A 268 -6.29 31.27 -26.80
N GLY A 269 -5.99 30.27 -25.96
CA GLY A 269 -6.32 30.27 -24.54
C GLY A 269 -7.05 29.02 -24.05
N ARG A 270 -6.64 28.51 -22.88
CA ARG A 270 -7.13 27.26 -22.26
C ARG A 270 -8.53 27.34 -21.65
N ASP A 271 -9.06 28.54 -21.42
CA ASP A 271 -10.29 28.74 -20.62
C ASP A 271 -11.60 28.48 -21.41
N PHE A 272 -11.51 28.15 -22.70
CA PHE A 272 -12.70 27.93 -23.55
C PHE A 272 -13.43 26.62 -23.29
N ASN A 273 -12.84 25.67 -22.55
CA ASN A 273 -13.47 24.38 -22.30
C ASN A 273 -13.53 24.03 -20.82
N THR A 274 -14.62 24.43 -20.17
CA THR A 274 -14.90 24.09 -18.77
C THR A 274 -15.28 22.62 -18.56
N LEU A 275 -15.49 21.85 -19.63
CA LEU A 275 -15.95 20.45 -19.55
C LEU A 275 -14.89 19.53 -18.93
N PHE A 276 -13.60 19.83 -19.11
CA PHE A 276 -12.49 18.99 -18.63
C PHE A 276 -11.63 19.69 -17.57
N ASN A 277 -12.26 20.46 -16.68
CA ASN A 277 -11.57 21.20 -15.60
C ASN A 277 -11.18 20.33 -14.39
N LYS A 278 -10.68 19.11 -14.63
CA LYS A 278 -10.19 18.25 -13.56
C LYS A 278 -8.72 18.52 -13.27
N HIS A 279 -8.34 18.39 -12.00
CA HIS A 279 -6.95 18.62 -11.60
C HIS A 279 -6.03 17.57 -12.27
N PRO A 280 -4.86 17.96 -12.82
CA PRO A 280 -3.96 17.05 -13.54
C PRO A 280 -3.52 15.83 -12.73
N SER A 281 -3.49 15.93 -11.40
CA SER A 281 -3.17 14.79 -10.52
C SER A 281 -4.24 13.69 -10.51
N SER A 282 -5.40 13.90 -11.12
CA SER A 282 -6.47 12.90 -11.20
C SER A 282 -6.15 11.80 -12.21
N CYS A 283 -5.30 12.08 -13.23
CA CYS A 283 -4.76 11.08 -14.15
C CYS A 283 -3.34 10.72 -13.71
N ARG A 284 -3.19 9.62 -12.95
CA ARG A 284 -1.93 9.20 -12.30
C ARG A 284 -0.74 9.09 -13.26
N ASN A 285 -0.99 8.68 -14.50
CA ASN A 285 0.03 8.47 -15.52
C ASN A 285 0.04 9.55 -16.63
N HIS A 286 -0.66 10.67 -16.41
CA HIS A 286 -0.80 11.87 -17.28
C HIS A 286 -1.39 11.65 -18.68
N THR A 287 -1.05 10.55 -19.34
CA THR A 287 -1.36 10.20 -20.72
C THR A 287 -2.47 9.15 -20.77
N LEU A 288 -3.35 9.25 -21.76
CA LEU A 288 -4.53 8.41 -21.87
C LEU A 288 -4.19 6.94 -22.15
N ASP A 289 -3.15 6.66 -22.94
CA ASP A 289 -2.69 5.30 -23.23
C ASP A 289 -2.31 4.55 -21.95
N ARG A 290 -1.47 5.17 -21.10
CA ARG A 290 -1.08 4.58 -19.81
C ARG A 290 -2.22 4.51 -18.82
N ALA A 291 -3.11 5.50 -18.82
CA ALA A 291 -4.25 5.49 -17.92
C ALA A 291 -5.27 4.39 -18.29
N ILE A 292 -5.42 4.05 -19.57
CA ILE A 292 -6.22 2.89 -20.02
C ILE A 292 -5.56 1.57 -19.57
N GLU A 293 -4.23 1.44 -19.70
CA GLU A 293 -3.49 0.27 -19.19
C GLU A 293 -3.68 0.10 -17.67
N ASP A 294 -3.62 1.19 -16.92
CA ASP A 294 -3.84 1.21 -15.47
C ASP A 294 -5.28 0.83 -15.11
N LEU A 295 -6.27 1.35 -15.83
CA LEU A 295 -7.67 0.99 -15.63
C LEU A 295 -7.89 -0.50 -15.88
N ALA A 296 -7.36 -1.03 -16.99
CA ALA A 296 -7.42 -2.46 -17.31
C ALA A 296 -6.74 -3.30 -16.22
N THR A 297 -5.56 -2.87 -15.77
CA THR A 297 -4.81 -3.51 -14.68
C THR A 297 -5.65 -3.54 -13.40
N ASN A 298 -6.21 -2.40 -12.98
CA ASN A 298 -7.04 -2.33 -11.78
C ASN A 298 -8.25 -3.27 -11.87
N ILE A 299 -8.93 -3.32 -13.02
CA ILE A 299 -10.07 -4.24 -13.24
C ILE A 299 -9.61 -5.70 -13.10
N THR A 300 -8.51 -6.08 -13.74
CA THR A 300 -7.95 -7.44 -13.68
C THR A 300 -7.57 -7.83 -12.25
N ILE A 301 -6.86 -6.95 -11.52
CA ILE A 301 -6.49 -7.23 -10.13
C ILE A 301 -7.74 -7.32 -9.24
N SER A 302 -8.73 -6.46 -9.46
CA SER A 302 -10.00 -6.49 -8.72
C SER A 302 -10.77 -7.78 -8.91
N MET A 303 -10.77 -8.36 -10.09
CA MET A 303 -11.43 -9.65 -10.34
C MET A 303 -10.81 -10.79 -9.52
N MET A 304 -9.51 -10.75 -9.24
CA MET A 304 -8.87 -11.76 -8.41
C MET A 304 -9.25 -11.69 -6.92
N THR A 305 -9.84 -10.59 -6.46
CA THR A 305 -10.38 -10.58 -5.08
C THR A 305 -11.59 -11.49 -4.93
N SER A 306 -12.24 -11.85 -6.04
CA SER A 306 -13.37 -12.77 -6.02
C SER A 306 -12.88 -14.20 -5.88
N SER A 307 -13.29 -14.86 -4.81
CA SER A 307 -13.09 -16.31 -4.61
C SER A 307 -13.78 -17.16 -5.68
N HIS A 308 -14.74 -16.60 -6.43
CA HIS A 308 -15.41 -17.27 -7.56
C HIS A 308 -14.60 -17.21 -8.86
N LEU A 309 -13.66 -16.29 -8.97
CA LEU A 309 -12.83 -16.08 -10.17
C LEU A 309 -11.38 -16.54 -9.97
N THR A 310 -11.07 -17.09 -8.80
CA THR A 310 -9.76 -17.63 -8.46
C THR A 310 -9.91 -19.11 -8.12
N SER A 311 -9.12 -19.96 -8.77
CA SER A 311 -8.92 -21.32 -8.26
C SER A 311 -8.04 -21.23 -7.01
N MET A 312 -8.35 -21.97 -5.95
CA MET A 312 -7.46 -22.14 -4.80
C MET A 312 -6.18 -22.90 -5.23
N SER A 313 -5.29 -22.24 -5.96
CA SER A 313 -3.91 -22.71 -6.09
C SER A 313 -3.25 -22.41 -4.74
N GLN A 314 -2.68 -23.43 -4.10
CA GLN A 314 -1.97 -23.31 -2.83
C GLN A 314 -0.60 -22.64 -3.00
N ASN A 315 -0.55 -21.48 -3.66
CA ASN A 315 0.67 -20.70 -3.74
C ASN A 315 0.86 -19.96 -2.42
N THR A 316 1.61 -20.58 -1.50
CA THR A 316 2.04 -19.93 -0.26
C THR A 316 3.07 -18.86 -0.61
N THR A 317 2.77 -17.61 -0.28
CA THR A 317 3.74 -16.51 -0.41
C THR A 317 4.25 -16.05 0.94
N GLN A 318 5.49 -15.60 0.97
CA GLN A 318 6.12 -15.12 2.19
C GLN A 318 5.56 -13.73 2.54
N VAL A 319 4.93 -13.61 3.71
CA VAL A 319 4.42 -12.34 4.23
C VAL A 319 5.45 -11.76 5.20
N HIS A 320 5.90 -10.54 4.94
CA HIS A 320 6.76 -9.79 5.84
C HIS A 320 5.87 -9.03 6.83
N VAL A 321 5.98 -9.32 8.12
CA VAL A 321 5.24 -8.63 9.18
C VAL A 321 6.18 -7.73 9.96
N LEU A 322 5.82 -6.46 10.07
CA LEU A 322 6.57 -5.48 10.87
C LEU A 322 5.99 -5.49 12.29
N LEU A 323 6.71 -6.15 13.19
CA LEU A 323 6.36 -6.20 14.61
C LEU A 323 7.11 -5.09 15.35
N ALA A 324 6.37 -4.09 15.83
CA ALA A 324 6.90 -3.15 16.80
C ALA A 324 7.08 -3.87 18.15
N ARG A 325 8.33 -4.16 18.52
CA ARG A 325 8.68 -4.74 19.83
C ARG A 325 9.41 -3.70 20.66
N ASN A 326 8.99 -3.54 21.91
CA ASN A 326 9.76 -2.78 22.88
C ASN A 326 11.09 -3.48 23.12
N LEU A 327 12.17 -2.89 22.61
CA LEU A 327 13.53 -3.36 22.80
C LEU A 327 14.12 -2.57 23.97
N TYR A 328 14.13 -3.21 25.14
CA TYR A 328 14.69 -2.61 26.34
C TYR A 328 16.22 -2.58 26.21
N HIS A 329 16.76 -1.40 25.93
CA HIS A 329 18.20 -1.17 25.93
C HIS A 329 18.65 -0.87 27.37
N TYR A 330 19.18 -1.89 28.05
CA TYR A 330 19.68 -1.73 29.41
C TYR A 330 21.05 -1.05 29.41
N ASN A 331 21.23 -0.04 30.27
CA ASN A 331 22.54 0.52 30.54
C ASN A 331 23.29 -0.41 31.54
N PRO A 332 24.34 -1.12 31.11
CA PRO A 332 25.05 -2.05 31.99
C PRO A 332 25.70 -1.36 33.19
N LEU A 333 26.05 -0.08 33.06
CA LEU A 333 26.73 0.69 34.10
C LEU A 333 25.79 0.97 35.29
N SER A 334 24.53 1.30 35.03
CA SER A 334 23.53 1.54 36.09
C SER A 334 23.22 0.28 36.91
N LEU A 335 23.24 -0.89 36.26
CA LEU A 335 23.07 -2.19 36.93
C LEU A 335 24.31 -2.52 37.77
N LEU A 336 25.51 -2.40 37.19
CA LEU A 336 26.76 -2.67 37.89
C LEU A 336 26.91 -1.76 39.13
N LEU A 337 26.50 -0.50 39.02
CA LEU A 337 26.66 0.48 40.09
C LEU A 337 25.71 0.20 41.26
N SER A 338 24.43 -0.11 41.00
CA SER A 338 23.47 -0.42 42.08
C SER A 338 23.80 -1.73 42.79
N TYR A 339 24.04 -2.80 42.03
CA TYR A 339 24.39 -4.11 42.60
C TYR A 339 25.80 -4.14 43.20
N GLY A 340 26.76 -3.42 42.61
CA GLY A 340 28.13 -3.32 43.12
C GLY A 340 28.20 -2.59 44.46
N ILE A 341 27.47 -1.48 44.61
CA ILE A 341 27.40 -0.76 45.89
C ILE A 341 26.74 -1.64 46.96
N ALA A 342 25.61 -2.28 46.65
CA ALA A 342 24.94 -3.19 47.59
C ALA A 342 25.87 -4.32 48.03
N PHE A 343 26.57 -4.96 47.09
CA PHE A 343 27.52 -6.04 47.38
C PHE A 343 28.67 -5.57 48.27
N LEU A 344 29.23 -4.38 48.02
CA LEU A 344 30.31 -3.81 48.82
C LEU A 344 29.86 -3.63 50.28
N PHE A 345 28.72 -2.98 50.50
CA PHE A 345 28.20 -2.75 51.85
C PHE A 345 27.86 -4.05 52.57
N THR A 346 27.25 -5.03 51.90
CA THR A 346 26.98 -6.34 52.51
C THR A 346 28.26 -7.07 52.89
N THR A 347 29.29 -7.00 52.04
CA THR A 347 30.58 -7.64 52.30
C THR A 347 31.27 -6.98 53.49
N PHE A 348 31.21 -5.66 53.60
CA PHE A 348 31.74 -4.90 54.73
C PHE A 348 31.02 -5.27 56.05
N SER A 349 29.68 -5.32 56.05
CA SER A 349 28.89 -5.71 57.23
C SER A 349 29.18 -7.15 57.68
N ILE A 350 29.28 -8.10 56.74
CA ILE A 350 29.63 -9.50 57.06
C ILE A 350 31.05 -9.58 57.61
N SER A 351 32.00 -8.85 57.02
CA SER A 351 33.39 -8.82 57.50
C SER A 351 33.49 -8.27 58.91
N LEU A 352 32.74 -7.21 59.22
CA LEU A 352 32.68 -6.65 60.56
C LEU A 352 32.05 -7.63 61.56
N GLY A 353 30.98 -8.32 61.16
CA GLY A 353 30.37 -9.39 61.96
C GLY A 353 31.35 -10.55 62.23
N LEU A 354 32.05 -11.04 61.21
CA LEU A 354 33.06 -12.09 61.37
C LEU A 354 34.23 -11.63 62.26
N TYR A 355 34.64 -10.36 62.14
CA TYR A 355 35.67 -9.78 63.00
C TYR A 355 35.23 -9.77 64.47
N THR A 356 34.01 -9.31 64.76
CA THR A 356 33.48 -9.30 66.14
C THR A 356 33.29 -10.71 66.70
N PHE A 357 32.85 -11.68 65.88
CA PHE A 357 32.82 -13.08 66.28
C PHE A 357 34.21 -13.60 66.65
N ARG A 358 35.25 -13.25 65.87
CA ARG A 358 36.62 -13.71 66.12
C ARG A 358 37.26 -13.05 67.35
N THR A 359 36.95 -11.79 67.63
CA THR A 359 37.47 -11.08 68.80
C THR A 359 36.77 -11.50 70.09
N ASN A 360 35.44 -11.60 70.07
CA ASN A 360 34.65 -11.87 71.27
C ASN A 360 34.69 -13.35 71.66
N GLY A 361 34.82 -14.27 70.71
CA GLY A 361 35.11 -15.69 70.97
C GLY A 361 34.02 -16.51 71.66
N VAL A 362 32.90 -15.88 72.05
CA VAL A 362 31.71 -16.49 72.66
C VAL A 362 30.46 -15.78 72.12
N ILE A 363 29.41 -16.56 71.80
CA ILE A 363 28.12 -16.05 71.32
C ILE A 363 27.17 -16.00 72.51
N HIS A 364 26.63 -14.82 72.81
CA HIS A 364 25.63 -14.64 73.86
C HIS A 364 24.25 -14.45 73.23
N GLY A 365 23.26 -15.19 73.72
CA GLY A 365 21.87 -14.98 73.32
C GLY A 365 21.34 -13.67 73.90
N SER A 366 20.53 -12.94 73.14
CA SER A 366 19.78 -11.77 73.60
C SER A 366 18.50 -12.15 74.36
N ASN A 367 18.34 -13.41 74.73
CA ASN A 367 17.16 -13.90 75.43
C ASN A 367 17.12 -13.28 76.84
N PHE A 368 15.92 -12.93 77.30
CA PHE A 368 15.73 -12.34 78.62
C PHE A 368 16.34 -13.19 79.75
N SER A 369 16.23 -14.52 79.65
CA SER A 369 16.87 -15.46 80.59
C SER A 369 18.40 -15.38 80.56
N SER A 370 19.01 -15.17 79.39
CA SER A 370 20.46 -14.96 79.24
C SER A 370 20.89 -13.64 79.89
N ILE A 371 20.10 -12.58 79.73
CA ILE A 371 20.37 -11.30 80.38
C ILE A 371 20.31 -11.46 81.91
N ILE A 372 19.22 -12.02 82.46
CA ILE A 372 19.08 -12.27 83.91
C ILE A 372 20.22 -13.13 84.47
N THR A 373 20.59 -14.19 83.75
CA THR A 373 21.67 -15.08 84.21
C THR A 373 23.04 -14.39 84.16
N THR A 374 23.30 -13.52 83.20
CA THR A 374 24.55 -12.75 83.15
C THR A 374 24.62 -11.61 84.16
N THR A 375 23.49 -11.10 84.64
CA THR A 375 23.45 -10.00 85.63
C THR A 375 23.41 -10.48 87.08
N ARG A 376 23.17 -11.77 87.33
CA ARG A 376 23.05 -12.34 88.68
C ARG A 376 24.41 -12.66 89.29
N ASN A 377 24.96 -11.69 90.01
CA ASN A 377 26.27 -11.73 90.67
C ASN A 377 26.11 -11.16 92.11
N SER A 378 26.55 -11.92 93.11
CA SER A 378 26.40 -11.55 94.53
C SER A 378 27.14 -10.27 94.92
N GLU A 379 28.18 -9.89 94.18
CA GLU A 379 28.89 -8.62 94.39
C GLU A 379 28.08 -7.44 93.86
N LEU A 380 27.44 -7.59 92.70
CA LEU A 380 26.49 -6.61 92.17
C LEU A 380 25.25 -6.50 93.06
N ASP A 381 24.77 -7.62 93.60
CA ASP A 381 23.64 -7.64 94.53
C ASP A 381 23.96 -6.84 95.80
N LYS A 382 25.17 -6.99 96.38
CA LYS A 382 25.66 -6.21 97.53
C LYS A 382 25.80 -4.72 97.23
N ILE A 383 26.34 -4.35 96.07
CA ILE A 383 26.51 -2.94 95.68
C ILE A 383 25.14 -2.31 95.37
N SER A 384 24.17 -3.11 94.93
CA SER A 384 22.79 -2.66 94.68
C SER A 384 21.88 -2.69 95.91
N GLU A 385 22.38 -3.17 97.07
CA GLU A 385 21.63 -3.28 98.31
C GLU A 385 21.16 -1.90 98.76
N GLY A 386 19.84 -1.68 98.78
CA GLY A 386 19.22 -0.38 99.07
C GLY A 386 18.89 0.49 97.85
N SER A 387 19.29 0.11 96.63
CA SER A 387 19.01 0.84 95.37
C SER A 387 18.11 0.08 94.38
N SER A 388 17.33 -0.89 94.86
CA SER A 388 16.55 -1.84 94.05
C SER A 388 15.22 -1.30 93.48
N ILE A 389 14.82 -0.07 93.84
CA ILE A 389 13.63 0.60 93.31
C ILE A 389 14.07 1.55 92.20
N GLY A 390 13.78 1.22 90.95
CA GLY A 390 14.22 1.94 89.74
C GLY A 390 13.72 3.39 89.57
N THR A 391 13.13 4.00 90.61
CA THR A 391 12.62 5.38 90.64
C THR A 391 13.41 6.32 91.55
N LEU A 392 14.33 5.82 92.40
CA LEU A 392 15.26 6.66 93.15
C LEU A 392 16.54 6.93 92.34
N SER A 393 17.05 8.16 92.37
CA SER A 393 18.30 8.55 91.72
C SER A 393 19.44 7.63 92.18
N LEU A 394 19.96 6.82 91.25
CA LEU A 394 21.07 5.90 91.48
C LEU A 394 22.23 6.66 92.13
N ASP A 395 22.78 6.11 93.22
CA ASP A 395 23.87 6.74 93.96
C ASP A 395 25.05 7.08 93.03
N LYS A 396 25.73 8.21 93.27
CA LYS A 396 26.80 8.71 92.37
C LYS A 396 27.94 7.70 92.23
N GLU A 397 28.18 6.89 93.27
CA GLU A 397 29.17 5.80 93.25
C GLU A 397 28.77 4.66 92.31
N LEU A 398 27.50 4.25 92.30
CA LEU A 398 26.96 3.24 91.38
C LEU A 398 27.05 3.66 89.91
N LYS A 399 26.83 4.95 89.62
CA LYS A 399 26.88 5.48 88.24
C LYS A 399 28.30 5.55 87.66
N MET A 400 29.32 5.65 88.51
CA MET A 400 30.72 5.70 88.10
C MET A 400 31.39 4.32 88.04
N LEU A 401 30.68 3.27 88.47
CA LEU A 401 31.19 1.91 88.48
C LEU A 401 31.34 1.37 87.04
N ARG A 402 32.58 1.03 86.65
CA ARG A 402 32.84 0.41 85.34
C ARG A 402 32.57 -1.09 85.41
N LEU A 403 31.43 -1.50 84.87
CA LEU A 403 31.08 -2.90 84.69
C LEU A 403 31.74 -3.45 83.43
N LYS A 404 32.34 -4.63 83.56
CA LYS A 404 32.85 -5.42 82.42
C LYS A 404 32.12 -6.75 82.38
N PHE A 405 31.94 -7.28 81.17
CA PHE A 405 31.42 -8.61 80.95
C PHE A 405 32.57 -9.59 80.77
N GLY A 406 32.59 -10.68 81.54
CA GLY A 406 33.64 -11.69 81.43
C GLY A 406 33.47 -12.85 82.40
N ALA A 407 34.52 -13.63 82.58
CA ALA A 407 34.51 -14.75 83.52
C ALA A 407 34.71 -14.24 84.95
N ILE A 408 33.79 -14.59 85.85
CA ILE A 408 33.84 -14.19 87.26
C ILE A 408 34.45 -15.32 88.08
N ASP A 409 35.33 -14.96 89.02
CA ASP A 409 35.91 -15.87 89.99
C ASP A 409 34.94 -16.08 91.17
N ILE A 410 34.48 -17.31 91.36
CA ILE A 410 33.70 -17.74 92.52
C ILE A 410 34.50 -18.86 93.19
N ASP A 411 34.98 -18.62 94.40
CA ASP A 411 35.74 -19.58 95.21
C ASP A 411 36.97 -20.22 94.51
N GLY A 412 37.71 -19.43 93.72
CA GLY A 412 38.97 -19.84 93.10
C GLY A 412 38.82 -20.61 91.79
N LYS A 413 37.62 -20.63 91.20
CA LYS A 413 37.36 -21.19 89.86
C LYS A 413 36.53 -20.25 89.01
N PHE A 414 37.03 -19.96 87.79
CA PHE A 414 36.34 -19.16 86.78
C PHE A 414 35.29 -20.00 86.03
N GLU A 415 34.14 -20.28 86.65
CA GLU A 415 33.13 -21.19 86.09
C GLU A 415 32.02 -20.48 85.29
N ARG A 416 31.74 -19.19 85.58
CA ARG A 416 30.55 -18.50 85.03
C ARG A 416 30.85 -17.17 84.35
N ALA A 417 30.17 -16.91 83.22
CA ALA A 417 30.22 -15.64 82.50
C ALA A 417 29.12 -14.70 83.01
N ALA A 418 29.50 -13.55 83.57
CA ALA A 418 28.58 -12.57 84.11
C ALA A 418 29.20 -11.16 84.12
N PHE A 419 28.37 -10.14 84.38
CA PHE A 419 28.84 -8.78 84.62
C PHE A 419 29.47 -8.68 86.01
N GLY A 420 30.59 -7.97 86.11
CA GLY A 420 31.28 -7.73 87.38
C GLY A 420 32.07 -6.43 87.36
N VAL A 421 32.61 -6.07 88.53
CA VAL A 421 33.44 -4.87 88.70
C VAL A 421 34.78 -5.09 87.97
N GLY A 422 35.23 -4.07 87.24
CA GLY A 422 36.29 -4.18 86.22
C GLY A 422 37.63 -4.78 86.64
N ASP A 423 37.90 -4.93 87.94
CA ASP A 423 39.15 -5.46 88.52
C ASP A 423 39.08 -6.96 88.87
N LYS A 424 37.87 -7.56 88.91
CA LYS A 424 37.64 -8.98 89.27
C LYS A 424 37.07 -9.81 88.12
N VAL A 425 37.06 -9.26 86.91
CA VAL A 425 36.52 -9.91 85.71
C VAL A 425 37.66 -10.33 84.79
N GLY A 426 37.80 -11.64 84.58
CA GLY A 426 38.76 -12.22 83.65
C GLY A 426 38.25 -12.22 82.20
N ALA A 427 39.17 -12.27 81.24
CA ALA A 427 38.82 -12.43 79.83
C ALA A 427 38.18 -13.80 79.58
N LEU A 428 37.15 -13.84 78.73
CA LEU A 428 36.55 -15.10 78.30
C LEU A 428 37.53 -15.87 77.41
N LYS A 429 37.75 -17.14 77.74
CA LYS A 429 38.45 -18.14 76.95
C LYS A 429 37.60 -18.48 75.74
N LYS A 430 38.21 -18.35 74.55
CA LYS A 430 37.57 -18.74 73.29
C LYS A 430 37.11 -20.19 73.36
N TRP A 431 35.83 -20.43 73.01
CA TRP A 431 35.20 -21.76 73.05
C TRP A 431 35.09 -22.39 74.46
N GLY A 432 35.25 -21.61 75.53
CA GLY A 432 35.03 -22.09 76.90
C GLY A 432 33.55 -22.40 77.17
N ARG A 433 33.28 -23.53 77.83
CA ARG A 433 31.96 -23.78 78.43
C ARG A 433 31.94 -23.09 79.79
N TYR A 434 31.17 -22.02 79.88
CA TYR A 434 30.85 -21.34 81.14
C TYR A 434 29.47 -21.84 81.56
N VAL A 435 29.39 -22.54 82.70
CA VAL A 435 28.15 -23.15 83.21
C VAL A 435 27.70 -22.38 84.44
#